data_AF-A0A0Q4KGV3-F1
#
_entry.id   AF-A0A0Q4KGV3-F1
#
_cell.length_a   1.000
_cell.length_b   1.000
_cell.length_c   1.000
_cell.angle_alpha   90.00
_cell.angle_beta   90.00
_cell.angle_gamma   90.00
#
_symmetry.space_group_name_H-M   'P 1'
#
loop_
_entity.id
_entity.type
_entity.pdbx_description
1 polymer ?
#
loop_
_entity_poly.entity_id
_entity_poly.type
_entity_poly.pdbx_seq_one_letter_code
_entity_poly.pdbx_strand_id
1 'polypeptide(L)'
;MIGAMMLVAVLGDPAGARPTCAVIAAAVPAAWHCVQTSGGLIVAKGRERADALAALATQGETRFRTAFDRSAPSYAVIEMIDGRVDPALDALLARKGVVWRLPWLSETDMAEGYRGSIRRAVTAKAESLKFDAARTAAMVEAALAQQADRLSPEALRRKEAAALPHELGHGWFINSYWPKAEVRVSDHYGGPAPDWMDETAAVMMEDDATAATRRARFAEIYRGGDADAKAKLIDLSTFLSGGHPALPKIALPKDGARVQVLTGDEGARVAAAASGFYLQARLFADYVGARSGRRDAFRSVAEAFAKGQTTAQWLADSGTRSGLPTTVAGVQQDWERWLAERFAARG
;
A
#
# COMPACT_ATOMS: atom_id res chain seq x y z
N MET A 1 -43.16 -48.67 15.28
CA MET A 1 -43.08 -47.75 14.13
C MET A 1 -41.72 -47.07 14.17
N ILE A 2 -40.88 -47.35 13.19
CA ILE A 2 -39.55 -46.76 13.03
C ILE A 2 -39.75 -45.40 12.36
N GLY A 3 -39.59 -44.32 13.11
CA GLY A 3 -39.67 -42.95 12.59
C GLY A 3 -38.30 -42.51 12.07
N ALA A 4 -38.18 -42.41 10.74
CA ALA A 4 -36.97 -41.99 10.06
C ALA A 4 -36.61 -40.53 10.41
N MET A 5 -35.40 -40.34 10.91
CA MET A 5 -34.78 -39.04 11.14
C MET A 5 -34.27 -38.50 9.79
N MET A 6 -35.01 -37.57 9.19
CA MET A 6 -34.57 -36.87 7.98
C MET A 6 -33.44 -35.91 8.35
N LEU A 7 -32.22 -36.29 7.98
CA LEU A 7 -31.05 -35.40 7.98
C LEU A 7 -31.24 -34.40 6.83
N VAL A 8 -31.75 -33.20 7.11
CA VAL A 8 -31.68 -32.09 6.16
C VAL A 8 -30.22 -31.66 6.11
N ALA A 9 -29.50 -32.14 5.11
CA ALA A 9 -28.23 -31.55 4.72
C ALA A 9 -28.50 -30.11 4.29
N VAL A 10 -28.18 -29.16 5.17
CA VAL A 10 -27.97 -27.78 4.74
C VAL A 10 -26.73 -27.83 3.86
N LEU A 11 -26.96 -27.92 2.54
CA LEU A 11 -25.94 -27.61 1.55
C LEU A 11 -25.51 -26.18 1.87
N GLY A 12 -24.33 -26.03 2.49
CA GLY A 12 -23.71 -24.73 2.64
C GLY A 12 -23.66 -24.08 1.27
N ASP A 13 -24.07 -22.81 1.20
CA ASP A 13 -23.89 -22.00 0.00
C ASP A 13 -22.47 -22.22 -0.53
N PRO A 14 -22.28 -22.59 -1.81
CA PRO A 14 -20.96 -22.58 -2.38
C PRO A 14 -20.41 -21.18 -2.16
N ALA A 15 -19.20 -21.06 -1.61
CA ALA A 15 -18.49 -19.80 -1.51
C ALA A 15 -18.73 -19.01 -2.81
N GLY A 16 -19.48 -17.90 -2.72
CA GLY A 16 -20.11 -17.27 -3.88
C GLY A 16 -19.12 -17.11 -5.02
N ALA A 17 -19.49 -17.58 -6.22
CA ALA A 17 -18.63 -17.53 -7.38
C ALA A 17 -18.06 -16.10 -7.54
N ARG A 18 -16.73 -15.99 -7.65
CA ARG A 18 -16.07 -14.69 -7.80
C ARG A 18 -16.66 -13.94 -9.00
N PRO A 19 -16.87 -12.63 -8.90
CA PRO A 19 -17.39 -11.87 -10.02
C PRO A 19 -16.44 -11.95 -11.20
N THR A 20 -17.00 -12.06 -12.40
CA THR A 20 -16.25 -12.12 -13.65
C THR A 20 -16.47 -10.85 -14.46
N CYS A 21 -15.61 -10.60 -15.45
CA CYS A 21 -15.81 -9.47 -16.35
C CYS A 21 -17.17 -9.50 -17.07
N ALA A 22 -17.70 -10.69 -17.36
CA ALA A 22 -19.02 -10.85 -17.96
C ALA A 22 -20.15 -10.27 -17.07
N VAL A 23 -19.99 -10.32 -15.74
CA VAL A 23 -20.99 -9.81 -14.78
C VAL A 23 -21.10 -8.30 -14.82
N ILE A 24 -20.01 -7.58 -15.13
CA ILE A 24 -19.98 -6.12 -15.10
C ILE A 24 -19.97 -5.48 -16.48
N ALA A 25 -19.90 -6.27 -17.56
CA ALA A 25 -19.75 -5.77 -18.93
C ALA A 25 -20.79 -4.69 -19.31
N ALA A 26 -22.05 -4.83 -18.89
CA ALA A 26 -23.10 -3.87 -19.18
C ALA A 26 -23.02 -2.56 -18.35
N ALA A 27 -22.28 -2.56 -17.25
CA ALA A 27 -22.08 -1.40 -16.37
C ALA A 27 -20.78 -0.65 -16.65
N VAL A 28 -19.93 -1.17 -17.53
CA VAL A 28 -18.66 -0.57 -17.91
C VAL A 28 -18.87 0.28 -19.18
N PRO A 29 -18.36 1.53 -19.24
CA PRO A 29 -18.52 2.37 -20.42
C PRO A 29 -17.93 1.72 -21.68
N ALA A 30 -18.49 2.04 -22.86
CA ALA A 30 -18.12 1.34 -24.12
C ALA A 30 -16.62 1.39 -24.49
N ALA A 31 -15.89 2.44 -24.07
CA ALA A 31 -14.45 2.58 -24.33
C ALA A 31 -13.56 1.89 -23.27
N TRP A 32 -14.17 1.22 -22.29
CA TRP A 32 -13.48 0.65 -21.15
C TRP A 32 -13.48 -0.88 -21.25
N HIS A 33 -12.44 -1.48 -20.69
CA HIS A 33 -12.24 -2.92 -20.72
C HIS A 33 -12.12 -3.45 -19.31
N CYS A 34 -12.69 -4.64 -19.11
CA CYS A 34 -12.46 -5.44 -17.92
C CYS A 34 -11.48 -6.57 -18.23
N VAL A 35 -10.46 -6.73 -17.39
CA VAL A 35 -9.55 -7.87 -17.37
C VAL A 35 -9.66 -8.55 -16.01
N GLN A 36 -9.71 -9.88 -16.01
CA GLN A 36 -9.84 -10.68 -14.80
C GLN A 36 -8.49 -11.29 -14.42
N THR A 37 -8.10 -11.16 -13.15
CA THR A 37 -6.95 -11.85 -12.55
C THR A 37 -7.41 -13.07 -11.76
N SER A 38 -6.51 -13.71 -11.00
CA SER A 38 -6.92 -14.83 -10.14
C SER A 38 -7.80 -14.34 -8.98
N GLY A 39 -7.53 -13.15 -8.43
CA GLY A 39 -8.21 -12.59 -7.26
C GLY A 39 -9.22 -11.49 -7.55
N GLY A 40 -9.18 -10.83 -8.71
CA GLY A 40 -9.94 -9.60 -8.91
C GLY A 40 -10.24 -9.21 -10.36
N LEU A 41 -10.84 -8.03 -10.48
CA LEU A 41 -11.26 -7.40 -11.73
C LEU A 41 -10.53 -6.08 -11.93
N ILE A 42 -10.07 -5.82 -13.14
CA ILE A 42 -9.38 -4.58 -13.50
C ILE A 42 -10.21 -3.90 -14.58
N VAL A 43 -10.72 -2.71 -14.28
CA VAL A 43 -11.56 -1.93 -15.18
C VAL A 43 -10.85 -0.63 -15.53
N ALA A 44 -10.50 -0.44 -16.80
CA ALA A 44 -9.75 0.74 -17.25
C ALA A 44 -10.11 1.16 -18.67
N LYS A 45 -9.71 2.38 -19.06
CA LYS A 45 -9.95 2.92 -20.41
C LYS A 45 -8.99 2.28 -21.42
N GLY A 46 -9.52 1.41 -22.27
CA GLY A 46 -8.75 0.67 -23.27
C GLY A 46 -8.17 -0.65 -22.75
N ARG A 47 -8.01 -1.61 -23.67
CA ARG A 47 -7.56 -2.98 -23.35
C ARG A 47 -6.12 -3.04 -22.84
N GLU A 48 -5.21 -2.35 -23.52
CA GLU A 48 -3.79 -2.31 -23.15
C GLU A 48 -3.59 -1.82 -21.71
N ARG A 49 -4.33 -0.78 -21.32
CA ARG A 49 -4.29 -0.22 -19.97
C ARG A 49 -4.79 -1.22 -18.93
N ALA A 50 -5.92 -1.87 -19.20
CA ALA A 50 -6.46 -2.89 -18.30
C ALA A 50 -5.51 -4.10 -18.16
N ASP A 51 -4.87 -4.53 -19.26
CA ASP A 51 -3.88 -5.61 -19.24
C ASP A 51 -2.62 -5.22 -18.45
N ALA A 52 -2.13 -3.97 -18.59
CA ALA A 52 -0.97 -3.49 -17.85
C ALA A 52 -1.23 -3.47 -16.33
N LEU A 53 -2.37 -2.92 -15.89
CA LEU A 53 -2.77 -2.92 -14.48
C LEU A 53 -3.00 -4.35 -13.95
N ALA A 54 -3.59 -5.24 -14.77
CA ALA A 54 -3.76 -6.65 -14.40
C ALA A 54 -2.45 -7.39 -14.22
N ALA A 55 -1.44 -7.10 -15.04
CA ALA A 55 -0.10 -7.68 -14.89
C ALA A 55 0.55 -7.29 -13.56
N LEU A 56 0.45 -6.01 -13.17
CA LEU A 56 0.95 -5.52 -11.88
C LEU A 56 0.21 -6.18 -10.71
N ALA A 57 -1.12 -6.24 -10.77
CA ALA A 57 -1.93 -6.85 -9.72
C ALA A 57 -1.63 -8.36 -9.58
N THR A 58 -1.46 -9.08 -10.68
CA THR A 58 -1.12 -10.53 -10.69
C THR A 58 0.24 -10.81 -10.04
N GLN A 59 1.23 -9.93 -10.25
CA GLN A 59 2.51 -10.04 -9.56
C GLN A 59 2.34 -9.81 -8.05
N GLY A 60 1.58 -8.79 -7.66
CA GLY A 60 1.21 -8.55 -6.27
C GLY A 60 0.52 -9.76 -5.63
N GLU A 61 -0.47 -10.37 -6.29
CA GLU A 61 -1.17 -11.58 -5.81
C GLU A 61 -0.19 -12.73 -5.53
N THR A 62 0.82 -12.88 -6.37
CA THR A 62 1.85 -13.91 -6.21
C THR A 62 2.74 -13.65 -4.99
N ARG A 63 3.13 -12.39 -4.77
CA ARG A 63 3.89 -11.98 -3.57
C ARG A 63 3.04 -12.11 -2.31
N PHE A 64 1.75 -11.75 -2.37
CA PHE A 64 0.81 -11.87 -1.25
C PHE A 64 0.68 -13.32 -0.79
N ARG A 65 0.43 -14.23 -1.74
CA ARG A 65 0.38 -15.66 -1.48
C ARG A 65 1.70 -16.20 -0.94
N THR A 66 2.82 -15.70 -1.42
CA THR A 66 4.14 -16.11 -0.91
C THR A 66 4.37 -15.66 0.54
N ALA A 67 3.97 -14.44 0.88
CA ALA A 67 4.19 -13.83 2.19
C ALA A 67 3.23 -14.35 3.27
N PHE A 68 1.97 -14.59 2.89
CA PHE A 68 0.88 -14.85 3.82
C PHE A 68 0.26 -16.24 3.66
N ASP A 69 0.67 -17.01 2.65
CA ASP A 69 0.09 -18.33 2.31
C ASP A 69 -1.45 -18.28 2.19
N ARG A 70 -1.93 -17.18 1.58
CA ARG A 70 -3.35 -16.90 1.33
C ARG A 70 -3.53 -16.36 -0.07
N SER A 71 -4.63 -16.71 -0.71
CA SER A 71 -5.04 -16.01 -1.94
C SER A 71 -5.51 -14.60 -1.60
N ALA A 72 -5.27 -13.65 -2.51
CA ALA A 72 -5.87 -12.33 -2.41
C ALA A 72 -7.41 -12.45 -2.30
N PRO A 73 -8.05 -11.68 -1.41
CA PRO A 73 -9.50 -11.60 -1.32
C PRO A 73 -10.08 -10.95 -2.59
N SER A 74 -11.40 -11.05 -2.80
CA SER A 74 -12.02 -10.49 -4.03
C SER A 74 -11.83 -8.98 -4.09
N TYR A 75 -11.23 -8.50 -5.18
CA TYR A 75 -10.98 -7.07 -5.35
C TYR A 75 -11.32 -6.55 -6.75
N ALA A 76 -11.43 -5.24 -6.87
CA ALA A 76 -11.48 -4.55 -8.15
C ALA A 76 -10.58 -3.32 -8.16
N VAL A 77 -9.82 -3.13 -9.23
CA VAL A 77 -9.16 -1.86 -9.56
C VAL A 77 -10.03 -1.16 -10.59
N ILE A 78 -10.44 0.06 -10.29
CA ILE A 78 -11.35 0.83 -11.13
C ILE A 78 -10.67 2.14 -11.47
N GLU A 79 -10.21 2.28 -12.71
CA GLU A 79 -9.74 3.58 -13.19
C GLU A 79 -10.89 4.60 -13.05
N MET A 80 -10.57 5.84 -12.71
CA MET A 80 -11.58 6.86 -12.48
C MET A 80 -11.96 7.60 -13.77
N ILE A 81 -13.22 8.03 -13.85
CA ILE A 81 -13.73 8.96 -14.87
C ILE A 81 -13.80 10.34 -14.20
N ASP A 82 -13.06 11.32 -14.73
CA ASP A 82 -13.02 12.69 -14.19
C ASP A 82 -12.71 12.72 -12.67
N GLY A 83 -11.84 11.82 -12.22
CA GLY A 83 -11.44 11.67 -10.82
C GLY A 83 -12.51 11.06 -9.89
N ARG A 84 -13.50 10.35 -10.44
CA ARG A 84 -14.55 9.65 -9.68
C ARG A 84 -14.79 8.23 -10.18
N VAL A 85 -15.23 7.35 -9.29
CA VAL A 85 -15.77 6.03 -9.64
C VAL A 85 -17.27 6.17 -9.92
N ASP A 86 -17.77 5.49 -10.94
CA ASP A 86 -19.22 5.39 -11.21
C ASP A 86 -19.92 4.70 -10.02
N PRO A 87 -20.85 5.38 -9.32
CA PRO A 87 -21.56 4.80 -8.18
C PRO A 87 -22.36 3.53 -8.50
N ALA A 88 -22.88 3.41 -9.73
CA ALA A 88 -23.63 2.23 -10.15
C ALA A 88 -22.71 1.00 -10.31
N LEU A 89 -21.52 1.20 -10.88
CA LEU A 89 -20.50 0.17 -10.98
C LEU A 89 -19.98 -0.22 -9.59
N ASP A 90 -19.68 0.76 -8.73
CA ASP A 90 -19.23 0.51 -7.36
C ASP A 90 -20.24 -0.35 -6.58
N ALA A 91 -21.51 0.05 -6.61
CA ALA A 91 -22.60 -0.66 -5.94
C ALA A 91 -22.81 -2.06 -6.52
N LEU A 92 -22.67 -2.24 -7.83
CA LEU A 92 -22.74 -3.56 -8.48
C LEU A 92 -21.62 -4.46 -7.98
N LEU A 93 -20.37 -3.98 -7.95
CA LEU A 93 -19.22 -4.74 -7.46
C LEU A 93 -19.41 -5.15 -5.99
N ALA A 94 -19.90 -4.25 -5.14
CA ALA A 94 -20.25 -4.55 -3.75
C ALA A 94 -21.26 -5.71 -3.64
N ARG A 95 -22.38 -5.62 -4.37
CA ARG A 95 -23.43 -6.66 -4.37
C ARG A 95 -22.94 -8.00 -4.92
N LYS A 96 -21.85 -8.00 -5.70
CA LYS A 96 -21.23 -9.22 -6.24
C LYS A 96 -20.09 -9.75 -5.37
N GLY A 97 -19.93 -9.23 -4.15
CA GLY A 97 -18.97 -9.74 -3.17
C GLY A 97 -17.53 -9.30 -3.42
N VAL A 98 -17.32 -8.23 -4.20
CA VAL A 98 -16.01 -7.58 -4.24
C VAL A 98 -15.81 -6.85 -2.92
N VAL A 99 -14.87 -7.33 -2.10
CA VAL A 99 -14.64 -6.81 -0.74
C VAL A 99 -13.67 -5.62 -0.72
N TRP A 100 -12.78 -5.52 -1.71
CA TRP A 100 -11.89 -4.38 -1.88
C TRP A 100 -12.05 -3.71 -3.24
N ARG A 101 -12.36 -2.42 -3.26
CA ARG A 101 -12.51 -1.65 -4.51
C ARG A 101 -11.55 -0.48 -4.43
N LEU A 102 -10.54 -0.49 -5.30
CA LEU A 102 -9.47 0.50 -5.35
C LEU A 102 -9.72 1.45 -6.53
N PRO A 103 -10.17 2.69 -6.29
CA PRO A 103 -10.14 3.75 -7.30
C PRO A 103 -8.71 4.02 -7.74
N TRP A 104 -8.49 4.13 -9.05
CA TRP A 104 -7.17 4.37 -9.60
C TRP A 104 -7.17 5.56 -10.56
N LEU A 105 -6.16 6.41 -10.49
CA LEU A 105 -6.02 7.53 -11.43
C LEU A 105 -5.43 7.02 -12.75
N SER A 106 -5.92 7.55 -13.86
CA SER A 106 -5.24 7.38 -15.14
C SER A 106 -3.89 8.10 -15.12
N GLU A 107 -2.96 7.70 -15.99
CA GLU A 107 -1.66 8.40 -16.12
C GLU A 107 -1.85 9.89 -16.44
N THR A 108 -2.85 10.21 -17.26
CA THR A 108 -3.21 11.59 -17.61
C THR A 108 -3.72 12.37 -16.38
N ASP A 109 -4.65 11.79 -15.62
CA ASP A 109 -5.19 12.45 -14.43
C ASP A 109 -4.14 12.58 -13.33
N MET A 110 -3.26 11.59 -13.19
CA MET A 110 -2.13 11.66 -12.27
C MET A 110 -1.18 12.79 -12.66
N ALA A 111 -0.82 12.89 -13.94
CA ALA A 111 0.02 13.97 -14.45
C ALA A 111 -0.62 15.34 -14.19
N GLU A 112 -1.90 15.50 -14.48
CA GLU A 112 -2.60 16.78 -14.27
C GLU A 112 -2.75 17.10 -12.78
N GLY A 113 -2.99 16.10 -11.94
CA GLY A 113 -2.99 16.24 -10.48
C GLY A 113 -1.65 16.80 -9.97
N TYR A 114 -0.52 16.25 -10.45
CA TYR A 114 0.81 16.79 -10.13
C TYR A 114 1.01 18.22 -10.65
N ARG A 115 0.67 18.50 -11.92
CA ARG A 115 0.79 19.86 -12.48
C ARG A 115 -0.03 20.87 -11.69
N GLY A 116 -1.29 20.54 -11.40
CA GLY A 116 -2.17 21.40 -10.58
C GLY A 116 -1.61 21.64 -9.18
N SER A 117 -1.01 20.63 -8.57
CA SER A 117 -0.37 20.76 -7.25
C SER A 117 0.89 21.66 -7.30
N ILE A 118 1.74 21.50 -8.32
CA ILE A 118 2.89 22.39 -8.57
C ILE A 118 2.43 23.84 -8.76
N ARG A 119 1.41 24.07 -9.60
CA ARG A 119 0.83 25.41 -9.83
C ARG A 119 0.39 26.05 -8.51
N ARG A 120 -0.36 25.32 -7.67
CA ARG A 120 -0.80 25.81 -6.36
C ARG A 120 0.36 26.14 -5.43
N ALA A 121 1.33 25.23 -5.29
CA ALA A 121 2.46 25.43 -4.39
C ALA A 121 3.34 26.63 -4.81
N VAL A 122 3.61 26.77 -6.12
CA VAL A 122 4.39 27.89 -6.65
C VAL A 122 3.64 29.21 -6.54
N THR A 123 2.32 29.21 -6.80
CA THR A 123 1.47 30.41 -6.66
C THR A 123 1.45 30.88 -5.21
N ALA A 124 1.20 29.98 -4.24
CA ALA A 124 1.22 30.32 -2.82
C ALA A 124 2.58 30.87 -2.36
N LYS A 125 3.69 30.34 -2.90
CA LYS A 125 5.03 30.86 -2.65
C LYS A 125 5.26 32.23 -3.27
N ALA A 126 4.76 32.47 -4.48
CA ALA A 126 4.87 33.77 -5.14
C ALA A 126 4.05 34.85 -4.41
N GLU A 127 2.86 34.49 -3.93
CA GLU A 127 1.99 35.35 -3.09
C GLU A 127 2.68 35.75 -1.79
N SER A 128 3.32 34.81 -1.08
CA SER A 128 4.04 35.11 0.16
C SER A 128 5.25 36.03 -0.08
N LEU A 129 5.84 35.99 -1.28
CA LEU A 129 6.90 36.88 -1.72
C LEU A 129 6.39 38.17 -2.39
N LYS A 130 5.07 38.37 -2.47
CA LYS A 130 4.41 39.53 -3.09
C LYS A 130 4.83 39.77 -4.55
N PHE A 131 5.03 38.71 -5.32
CA PHE A 131 5.33 38.82 -6.75
C PHE A 131 4.07 39.15 -7.56
N ASP A 132 4.26 39.83 -8.68
CA ASP A 132 3.16 40.12 -9.62
C ASP A 132 2.74 38.88 -10.43
N ALA A 133 1.65 39.01 -11.19
CA ALA A 133 1.08 37.91 -11.97
C ALA A 133 2.04 37.41 -13.06
N ALA A 134 2.79 38.29 -13.71
CA ALA A 134 3.71 37.93 -14.80
C ALA A 134 4.88 37.09 -14.26
N ARG A 135 5.46 37.52 -13.14
CA ARG A 135 6.53 36.78 -12.45
C ARG A 135 6.04 35.47 -11.87
N THR A 136 4.82 35.44 -11.33
CA THR A 136 4.19 34.20 -10.83
C THR A 136 4.01 33.19 -11.97
N ALA A 137 3.48 33.61 -13.11
CA ALA A 137 3.32 32.74 -14.29
C ALA A 137 4.67 32.18 -14.77
N ALA A 138 5.71 33.03 -14.86
CA ALA A 138 7.04 32.60 -15.24
C ALA A 138 7.64 31.55 -14.27
N MET A 139 7.41 31.72 -12.96
CA MET A 139 7.85 30.73 -11.96
C MET A 139 7.12 29.41 -12.08
N VAL A 140 5.81 29.44 -12.35
CA VAL A 140 5.01 28.22 -12.57
C VAL A 140 5.53 27.45 -13.78
N GLU A 141 5.71 28.13 -14.92
CA GLU A 141 6.23 27.50 -16.13
C GLU A 141 7.63 26.90 -15.91
N ALA A 142 8.53 27.64 -15.26
CA ALA A 142 9.85 27.13 -14.93
C ALA A 142 9.80 25.89 -14.01
N ALA A 143 8.91 25.88 -13.01
CA ALA A 143 8.74 24.73 -12.12
C ALA A 143 8.16 23.52 -12.83
N LEU A 144 7.19 23.71 -13.73
CA LEU A 144 6.63 22.62 -14.55
C LEU A 144 7.69 22.04 -15.50
N ALA A 145 8.48 22.89 -16.15
CA ALA A 145 9.59 22.46 -17.01
C ALA A 145 10.63 21.63 -16.24
N GLN A 146 10.98 22.05 -15.01
CA GLN A 146 11.90 21.29 -14.14
C GLN A 146 11.37 19.91 -13.72
N GLN A 147 10.05 19.69 -13.77
CA GLN A 147 9.43 18.40 -13.43
C GLN A 147 9.05 17.57 -14.67
N ALA A 148 9.31 18.05 -15.89
CA ALA A 148 8.83 17.42 -17.13
C ALA A 148 9.21 15.92 -17.22
N ASP A 149 10.47 15.58 -16.96
CA ASP A 149 10.94 14.19 -17.00
C ASP A 149 10.27 13.30 -15.95
N ARG A 150 10.01 13.84 -14.75
CA ARG A 150 9.33 13.13 -13.65
C ARG A 150 7.82 12.95 -13.88
N LEU A 151 7.26 13.75 -14.78
CA LEU A 151 5.87 13.70 -15.22
C LEU A 151 5.73 13.05 -16.61
N SER A 152 6.81 12.49 -17.15
CA SER A 152 6.76 11.71 -18.39
C SER A 152 5.95 10.42 -18.17
N PRO A 153 5.27 9.91 -19.22
CA PRO A 153 4.50 8.66 -19.12
C PRO A 153 5.33 7.48 -18.58
N GLU A 154 6.60 7.39 -18.97
CA GLU A 154 7.50 6.35 -18.47
C GLU A 154 7.76 6.48 -16.97
N ALA A 155 8.03 7.69 -16.48
CA ALA A 155 8.23 7.93 -15.05
C ALA A 155 6.97 7.65 -14.22
N LEU A 156 5.79 8.01 -14.73
CA LEU A 156 4.51 7.72 -14.08
C LEU A 156 4.22 6.22 -14.05
N ARG A 157 4.46 5.49 -15.16
CA ARG A 157 4.33 4.02 -15.18
C ARG A 157 5.26 3.32 -14.20
N ARG A 158 6.50 3.80 -14.03
CA ARG A 158 7.41 3.27 -12.98
C ARG A 158 6.88 3.52 -11.57
N LYS A 159 6.30 4.70 -11.30
CA LYS A 159 5.67 4.99 -10.00
C LYS A 159 4.46 4.09 -9.78
N GLU A 160 3.65 3.87 -10.80
CA GLU A 160 2.49 2.99 -10.73
C GLU A 160 2.86 1.53 -10.50
N ALA A 161 3.94 1.04 -11.12
CA ALA A 161 4.45 -0.31 -10.89
C ALA A 161 4.80 -0.57 -9.42
N ALA A 162 5.25 0.47 -8.71
CA ALA A 162 5.45 0.43 -7.26
C ALA A 162 4.11 0.59 -6.50
N ALA A 163 3.32 1.59 -6.84
CA ALA A 163 2.17 2.01 -6.04
C ALA A 163 0.97 1.06 -6.14
N LEU A 164 0.61 0.55 -7.32
CA LEU A 164 -0.59 -0.26 -7.47
C LEU A 164 -0.53 -1.56 -6.63
N PRO A 165 0.55 -2.37 -6.69
CA PRO A 165 0.66 -3.54 -5.83
C PRO A 165 0.73 -3.19 -4.34
N HIS A 166 1.34 -2.06 -3.99
CA HIS A 166 1.43 -1.56 -2.62
C HIS A 166 0.03 -1.28 -2.04
N GLU A 167 -0.78 -0.48 -2.72
CA GLU A 167 -2.15 -0.13 -2.30
C GLU A 167 -3.09 -1.35 -2.28
N LEU A 168 -2.92 -2.27 -3.24
CA LEU A 168 -3.61 -3.55 -3.22
C LEU A 168 -3.20 -4.40 -2.01
N GLY A 169 -1.92 -4.36 -1.62
CA GLY A 169 -1.38 -5.04 -0.45
C GLY A 169 -2.09 -4.68 0.84
N HIS A 170 -2.32 -3.39 1.10
CA HIS A 170 -3.13 -2.91 2.23
C HIS A 170 -4.52 -3.55 2.23
N GLY A 171 -5.24 -3.40 1.10
CA GLY A 171 -6.59 -3.93 0.95
C GLY A 171 -6.66 -5.44 1.13
N TRP A 172 -5.73 -6.19 0.54
CA TRP A 172 -5.68 -7.64 0.65
C TRP A 172 -5.36 -8.09 2.08
N PHE A 173 -4.44 -7.39 2.74
CA PHE A 173 -4.04 -7.71 4.11
C PHE A 173 -5.21 -7.55 5.07
N ILE A 174 -5.81 -6.36 5.09
CA ILE A 174 -6.94 -6.05 5.99
C ILE A 174 -8.12 -6.98 5.72
N ASN A 175 -8.51 -7.18 4.46
CA ASN A 175 -9.67 -8.03 4.14
C ASN A 175 -9.41 -9.54 4.35
N SER A 176 -8.15 -9.98 4.42
CA SER A 176 -7.83 -11.39 4.69
C SER A 176 -7.89 -11.76 6.18
N TYR A 177 -7.59 -10.80 7.05
CA TYR A 177 -7.44 -11.04 8.49
C TYR A 177 -8.56 -10.40 9.33
N TRP A 178 -9.21 -9.36 8.80
CA TRP A 178 -10.34 -8.68 9.43
C TRP A 178 -11.52 -8.47 8.44
N PRO A 179 -12.07 -9.54 7.84
CA PRO A 179 -13.11 -9.44 6.80
C PRO A 179 -14.43 -8.82 7.27
N LYS A 180 -14.61 -8.62 8.59
CA LYS A 180 -15.81 -8.02 9.19
C LYS A 180 -15.50 -6.71 9.93
N ALA A 181 -14.28 -6.21 9.87
CA ALA A 181 -13.96 -4.96 10.53
C ALA A 181 -14.62 -3.81 9.78
N GLU A 182 -15.34 -2.97 10.52
CA GLU A 182 -15.67 -1.64 10.06
C GLU A 182 -14.37 -0.83 10.07
N VAL A 183 -14.02 -0.19 8.95
CA VAL A 183 -12.86 0.70 8.89
C VAL A 183 -13.17 1.92 9.78
N ARG A 184 -12.60 1.92 10.99
CA ARG A 184 -12.65 3.07 11.89
C ARG A 184 -11.38 3.88 11.69
N VAL A 185 -11.55 5.09 11.17
CA VAL A 185 -10.47 6.05 10.87
C VAL A 185 -9.68 6.48 12.13
N SER A 186 -10.15 6.11 13.33
CA SER A 186 -9.61 6.63 14.59
C SER A 186 -8.41 5.87 15.16
N ASP A 187 -8.08 4.66 14.68
CA ASP A 187 -7.14 3.80 15.41
C ASP A 187 -5.83 3.55 14.62
N HIS A 188 -5.88 3.38 13.28
CA HIS A 188 -4.74 3.10 12.38
C HIS A 188 -5.04 3.48 10.90
N TYR A 189 -4.01 3.61 10.05
CA TYR A 189 -4.08 4.21 8.69
C TYR A 189 -4.96 3.44 7.69
N GLY A 190 -4.98 2.11 7.74
CA GLY A 190 -5.68 1.26 6.77
C GLY A 190 -6.71 0.28 7.35
N GLY A 191 -6.76 0.09 8.67
CA GLY A 191 -7.63 -0.89 9.32
C GLY A 191 -7.10 -1.30 10.71
N PRO A 192 -7.62 -2.37 11.34
CA PRO A 192 -7.29 -2.72 12.73
C PRO A 192 -5.87 -3.29 12.95
N ALA A 193 -5.04 -3.35 11.91
CA ALA A 193 -3.65 -3.79 12.03
C ALA A 193 -2.75 -2.67 12.58
N PRO A 194 -1.69 -3.00 13.34
CA PRO A 194 -0.64 -2.03 13.64
C PRO A 194 -0.05 -1.46 12.34
N ASP A 195 0.14 -0.15 12.29
CA ASP A 195 0.55 0.57 11.07
C ASP A 195 1.83 0.02 10.44
N TRP A 196 2.80 -0.38 11.27
CA TRP A 196 4.04 -0.99 10.78
C TRP A 196 3.79 -2.29 10.01
N MET A 197 2.80 -3.09 10.43
CA MET A 197 2.51 -4.39 9.82
C MET A 197 1.68 -4.23 8.56
N ASP A 198 0.74 -3.28 8.54
CA ASP A 198 -0.01 -2.92 7.34
C ASP A 198 0.92 -2.42 6.23
N GLU A 199 1.81 -1.47 6.56
CA GLU A 199 2.85 -0.99 5.64
C GLU A 199 3.84 -2.08 5.25
N THR A 200 4.24 -2.95 6.19
CA THR A 200 5.08 -4.11 5.86
C THR A 200 4.38 -5.03 4.86
N ALA A 201 3.08 -5.26 5.02
CA ALA A 201 2.30 -6.08 4.08
C ALA A 201 2.26 -5.45 2.69
N ALA A 202 2.10 -4.12 2.59
CA ALA A 202 2.07 -3.38 1.34
C ALA A 202 3.44 -3.36 0.63
N VAL A 203 4.53 -2.99 1.32
CA VAL A 203 5.88 -2.95 0.71
C VAL A 203 6.39 -4.32 0.27
N MET A 204 5.84 -5.41 0.82
CA MET A 204 6.15 -6.76 0.36
C MET A 204 5.52 -7.09 -1.00
N MET A 205 4.50 -6.35 -1.44
CA MET A 205 3.82 -6.55 -2.73
C MET A 205 4.50 -5.82 -3.89
N GLU A 206 5.35 -4.85 -3.58
CA GLU A 206 6.11 -4.07 -4.56
C GLU A 206 7.02 -4.95 -5.41
N ASP A 207 7.39 -4.44 -6.59
CA ASP A 207 8.32 -5.13 -7.49
C ASP A 207 9.77 -5.15 -6.97
N ASP A 208 10.58 -6.01 -7.57
CA ASP A 208 11.96 -6.20 -7.14
C ASP A 208 12.82 -4.95 -7.34
N ALA A 209 12.53 -4.16 -8.38
CA ALA A 209 13.22 -2.90 -8.65
C ALA A 209 12.98 -1.88 -7.54
N THR A 210 11.72 -1.69 -7.13
CA THR A 210 11.31 -0.81 -6.03
C THR A 210 11.92 -1.29 -4.72
N ALA A 211 11.82 -2.60 -4.43
CA ALA A 211 12.42 -3.19 -3.25
C ALA A 211 13.94 -2.99 -3.21
N ALA A 212 14.64 -3.11 -4.35
CA ALA A 212 16.07 -2.84 -4.46
C ALA A 212 16.39 -1.35 -4.24
N THR A 213 15.61 -0.43 -4.81
CA THR A 213 15.76 1.01 -4.56
C THR A 213 15.60 1.35 -3.08
N ARG A 214 14.59 0.79 -2.40
CA ARG A 214 14.40 0.97 -0.96
C ARG A 214 15.60 0.45 -0.16
N ARG A 215 16.10 -0.74 -0.48
CA ARG A 215 17.31 -1.29 0.16
C ARG A 215 18.54 -0.41 -0.03
N ALA A 216 18.76 0.07 -1.26
CA ALA A 216 19.87 0.96 -1.59
C ALA A 216 19.78 2.28 -0.81
N ARG A 217 18.59 2.89 -0.77
CA ARG A 217 18.37 4.15 -0.05
C ARG A 217 18.52 3.99 1.47
N PHE A 218 18.04 2.89 2.05
CA PHE A 218 18.28 2.58 3.45
C PHE A 218 19.80 2.47 3.72
N ALA A 219 20.52 1.73 2.88
CA ALA A 219 21.95 1.52 3.03
C ALA A 219 22.74 2.84 2.92
N GLU A 220 22.35 3.73 2.01
CA GLU A 220 22.92 5.06 1.85
C GLU A 220 22.79 5.87 3.16
N ILE A 221 21.59 5.95 3.72
CA ILE A 221 21.33 6.66 4.98
C ILE A 221 22.09 5.99 6.14
N TYR A 222 22.10 4.66 6.21
CA TYR A 222 22.76 3.92 7.29
C TYR A 222 24.30 4.12 7.31
N ARG A 223 24.92 4.20 6.12
CA ARG A 223 26.39 4.31 5.99
C ARG A 223 26.91 5.73 5.99
N GLY A 224 26.17 6.68 5.40
CA GLY A 224 26.67 8.04 5.17
C GLY A 224 25.62 9.13 5.37
N GLY A 225 24.43 8.78 5.86
CA GLY A 225 23.41 9.76 6.22
C GLY A 225 23.79 10.55 7.47
N ASP A 226 23.11 11.68 7.64
CA ASP A 226 23.13 12.44 8.89
C ASP A 226 22.79 11.54 10.09
N ALA A 227 23.43 11.79 11.23
CA ALA A 227 23.33 10.94 12.42
C ALA A 227 21.88 10.84 12.93
N ASP A 228 21.10 11.92 12.87
CA ASP A 228 19.70 11.91 13.29
C ASP A 228 18.84 11.11 12.32
N ALA A 229 19.09 11.23 11.01
CA ALA A 229 18.38 10.46 9.99
C ALA A 229 18.64 8.96 10.17
N LYS A 230 19.89 8.57 10.45
CA LYS A 230 20.24 7.19 10.76
C LYS A 230 19.58 6.71 12.06
N ALA A 231 19.67 7.49 13.14
CA ALA A 231 19.10 7.12 14.44
C ALA A 231 17.60 6.85 14.34
N LYS A 232 16.85 7.71 13.64
CA LYS A 232 15.42 7.50 13.39
C LYS A 232 15.13 6.27 12.53
N LEU A 233 15.96 6.02 11.52
CA LEU A 233 15.78 4.90 10.60
C LEU A 233 16.01 3.52 11.26
N ILE A 234 16.85 3.46 12.29
CA ILE A 234 17.18 2.20 12.98
C ILE A 234 16.42 1.98 14.29
N ASP A 235 15.64 2.97 14.75
CA ASP A 235 14.80 2.85 15.94
C ASP A 235 13.57 1.98 15.64
N LEU A 236 13.75 0.67 15.79
CA LEU A 236 12.73 -0.33 15.55
C LEU A 236 11.72 -0.39 16.70
N SER A 237 12.11 -0.01 17.92
CA SER A 237 11.17 0.09 19.04
C SER A 237 10.07 1.10 18.74
N THR A 238 10.44 2.30 18.27
CA THR A 238 9.45 3.32 17.86
C THR A 238 8.65 2.86 16.64
N PHE A 239 9.27 2.20 15.67
CA PHE A 239 8.56 1.65 14.52
C PHE A 239 7.49 0.61 14.92
N LEU A 240 7.82 -0.31 15.82
CA LEU A 240 6.93 -1.41 16.23
C LEU A 240 5.81 -0.98 17.20
N SER A 241 5.94 0.20 17.81
CA SER A 241 4.97 0.72 18.80
C SER A 241 4.29 2.02 18.41
N GLY A 242 4.78 2.70 17.36
CA GLY A 242 4.27 3.98 16.90
C GLY A 242 3.10 3.85 15.91
N GLY A 243 2.33 4.93 15.80
CA GLY A 243 1.31 5.08 14.75
C GLY A 243 1.91 5.56 13.42
N HIS A 244 1.15 5.45 12.33
CA HIS A 244 1.61 5.82 11.00
C HIS A 244 1.97 7.32 10.92
N PRO A 245 3.15 7.70 10.39
CA PRO A 245 3.60 9.09 10.38
C PRO A 245 2.74 10.04 9.52
N ALA A 246 1.88 9.51 8.64
CA ALA A 246 0.94 10.30 7.83
C ALA A 246 -0.45 10.51 8.48
N LEU A 247 -0.82 9.73 9.52
CA LEU A 247 -2.13 9.81 10.16
C LEU A 247 -2.52 11.20 10.71
N PRO A 248 -1.66 11.96 11.40
CA PRO A 248 -2.08 13.23 11.98
C PRO A 248 -2.34 14.34 10.95
N LYS A 249 -2.27 14.07 9.63
CA LYS A 249 -2.24 15.12 8.59
C LYS A 249 -3.16 14.91 7.39
N ILE A 250 -3.84 13.77 7.25
CA ILE A 250 -4.76 13.54 6.12
C ILE A 250 -6.21 13.66 6.62
N ALA A 251 -6.85 14.79 6.35
CA ALA A 251 -8.29 14.93 6.49
C ALA A 251 -8.98 14.21 5.33
N LEU A 252 -9.66 13.08 5.60
CA LEU A 252 -10.43 12.39 4.57
C LEU A 252 -11.67 13.23 4.17
N PRO A 253 -11.94 13.45 2.87
CA PRO A 253 -13.15 14.13 2.42
C PRO A 253 -14.41 13.36 2.85
N LYS A 254 -15.45 14.09 3.29
CA LYS A 254 -16.75 13.50 3.67
C LYS A 254 -17.60 13.05 2.46
N ASP A 255 -17.23 13.47 1.25
CA ASP A 255 -18.01 13.27 0.02
C ASP A 255 -17.24 12.40 -1.01
N GLY A 256 -17.35 11.07 -0.85
CA GLY A 256 -16.82 10.07 -1.78
C GLY A 256 -15.29 9.95 -1.80
N ALA A 257 -14.81 8.84 -2.38
CA ALA A 257 -13.38 8.60 -2.54
C ALA A 257 -12.79 9.60 -3.55
N ARG A 258 -12.03 10.59 -3.06
CA ARG A 258 -11.21 11.49 -3.88
C ARG A 258 -9.74 11.23 -3.56
N VAL A 259 -8.96 10.90 -4.59
CA VAL A 259 -7.50 10.83 -4.47
C VAL A 259 -6.93 12.24 -4.62
N GLN A 260 -6.26 12.74 -3.58
CA GLN A 260 -5.61 14.06 -3.61
C GLN A 260 -4.09 13.91 -3.71
N VAL A 261 -3.49 14.60 -4.68
CA VAL A 261 -2.02 14.67 -4.83
C VAL A 261 -1.46 15.82 -3.99
N LEU A 262 -0.79 15.49 -2.89
CA LEU A 262 -0.10 16.46 -2.02
C LEU A 262 1.26 16.85 -2.64
N THR A 263 1.56 18.16 -2.73
CA THR A 263 2.89 18.69 -3.09
C THR A 263 3.23 19.93 -2.25
N GLY A 264 4.47 20.43 -2.36
CA GLY A 264 5.00 21.54 -1.55
C GLY A 264 5.71 21.08 -0.27
N ASP A 265 6.06 21.99 0.63
CA ASP A 265 6.86 21.70 1.83
C ASP A 265 6.16 20.74 2.80
N GLU A 266 4.83 20.82 2.89
CA GLU A 266 4.01 19.89 3.68
C GLU A 266 4.01 18.49 3.06
N GLY A 267 3.76 18.39 1.75
CA GLY A 267 3.86 17.15 0.99
C GLY A 267 5.27 16.54 1.06
N ALA A 268 6.32 17.37 1.02
CA ALA A 268 7.71 16.93 1.13
C ALA A 268 8.04 16.40 2.54
N ARG A 269 7.52 17.01 3.61
CA ARG A 269 7.69 16.53 4.99
C ARG A 269 6.94 15.22 5.24
N VAL A 270 5.70 15.11 4.76
CA VAL A 270 4.93 13.86 4.82
C VAL A 270 5.64 12.78 4.02
N ALA A 271 6.08 13.09 2.79
CA ALA A 271 6.83 12.17 1.96
C ALA A 271 8.18 11.75 2.57
N ALA A 272 8.90 12.64 3.25
CA ALA A 272 10.17 12.30 3.90
C ALA A 272 9.98 11.38 5.11
N ALA A 273 9.00 11.68 5.97
CA ALA A 273 8.68 10.84 7.13
C ALA A 273 8.12 9.47 6.71
N ALA A 274 7.19 9.45 5.75
CA ALA A 274 6.66 8.24 5.16
C ALA A 274 7.75 7.43 4.43
N SER A 275 8.65 8.11 3.71
CA SER A 275 9.79 7.45 3.04
C SER A 275 10.66 6.70 4.05
N GLY A 276 11.06 7.33 5.16
CA GLY A 276 11.80 6.64 6.22
C GLY A 276 11.08 5.40 6.76
N PHE A 277 9.77 5.52 7.00
CA PHE A 277 8.94 4.41 7.47
C PHE A 277 8.90 3.24 6.48
N TYR A 278 8.71 3.52 5.19
CA TYR A 278 8.67 2.49 4.16
C TYR A 278 10.04 1.82 3.94
N LEU A 279 11.13 2.58 4.08
CA LEU A 279 12.48 2.02 4.05
C LEU A 279 12.67 1.05 5.23
N GLN A 280 12.26 1.45 6.43
CA GLN A 280 12.34 0.63 7.62
C GLN A 280 11.45 -0.62 7.51
N ALA A 281 10.21 -0.51 7.02
CA ALA A 281 9.32 -1.64 6.76
C ALA A 281 9.94 -2.66 5.79
N ARG A 282 10.54 -2.20 4.68
CA ARG A 282 11.21 -3.09 3.71
C ARG A 282 12.39 -3.83 4.32
N LEU A 283 13.25 -3.15 5.10
CA LEU A 283 14.40 -3.80 5.71
C LEU A 283 14.00 -4.66 6.91
N PHE A 284 12.97 -4.27 7.66
CA PHE A 284 12.41 -5.12 8.70
C PHE A 284 11.85 -6.41 8.10
N ALA A 285 11.22 -6.34 6.93
CA ALA A 285 10.77 -7.52 6.21
C ALA A 285 11.94 -8.47 5.86
N ASP A 286 13.05 -7.91 5.37
CA ASP A 286 14.27 -8.65 5.08
C ASP A 286 14.90 -9.27 6.34
N TYR A 287 14.92 -8.52 7.46
CA TYR A 287 15.45 -8.98 8.75
C TYR A 287 14.65 -10.16 9.29
N VAL A 288 13.32 -10.07 9.33
CA VAL A 288 12.45 -11.18 9.79
C VAL A 288 12.62 -12.39 8.88
N GLY A 289 12.72 -12.20 7.56
CA GLY A 289 13.01 -13.29 6.63
C GLY A 289 14.35 -13.98 6.92
N ALA A 290 15.41 -13.18 7.15
CA ALA A 290 16.76 -13.68 7.44
C ALA A 290 16.87 -14.40 8.78
N ARG A 291 16.19 -13.91 9.83
CA ARG A 291 16.23 -14.51 11.17
C ARG A 291 15.33 -15.71 11.32
N SER A 292 14.13 -15.65 10.76
CA SER A 292 13.17 -16.74 10.92
C SER A 292 13.46 -17.94 10.04
N GLY A 293 13.98 -17.74 8.82
CA GLY A 293 14.08 -18.79 7.81
C GLY A 293 12.73 -19.41 7.43
N ARG A 294 11.62 -18.83 7.90
CA ARG A 294 10.27 -19.37 7.77
C ARG A 294 9.50 -18.63 6.70
N ARG A 295 8.87 -19.39 5.80
CA ARG A 295 8.00 -18.83 4.75
C ARG A 295 6.72 -18.22 5.30
N ASP A 296 6.32 -18.60 6.52
CA ASP A 296 5.05 -18.20 7.13
C ASP A 296 5.20 -17.18 8.28
N ALA A 297 6.36 -16.54 8.41
CA ALA A 297 6.61 -15.60 9.50
C ALA A 297 5.58 -14.46 9.55
N PHE A 298 5.27 -13.83 8.41
CA PHE A 298 4.30 -12.74 8.33
C PHE A 298 2.85 -13.19 8.47
N ARG A 299 2.52 -14.42 8.02
CA ARG A 299 1.21 -15.03 8.34
C ARG A 299 1.03 -15.16 9.86
N SER A 300 2.03 -15.71 10.55
CA SER A 300 1.97 -15.90 12.00
C SER A 300 1.75 -14.57 12.74
N VAL A 301 2.46 -13.51 12.33
CA VAL A 301 2.28 -12.15 12.88
C VAL A 301 0.86 -11.66 12.65
N ALA A 302 0.37 -11.77 11.42
CA ALA A 302 -0.95 -11.30 11.04
C ALA A 302 -2.06 -12.02 11.81
N GLU A 303 -1.95 -13.33 11.99
CA GLU A 303 -2.92 -14.13 12.75
C GLU A 303 -2.92 -13.80 14.25
N ALA A 304 -1.77 -13.43 14.81
CA ALA A 304 -1.68 -12.94 16.18
C ALA A 304 -2.45 -11.62 16.34
N PHE A 305 -2.23 -10.65 15.43
CA PHE A 305 -2.93 -9.36 15.48
C PHE A 305 -4.42 -9.48 15.18
N ALA A 306 -4.82 -10.38 14.29
CA ALA A 306 -6.23 -10.68 14.04
C ALA A 306 -6.95 -11.22 15.29
N LYS A 307 -6.22 -11.85 16.21
CA LYS A 307 -6.71 -12.31 17.52
C LYS A 307 -6.63 -11.25 18.62
N GLY A 308 -6.22 -10.02 18.28
CA GLY A 308 -6.08 -8.91 19.23
C GLY A 308 -4.79 -8.94 20.05
N GLN A 309 -3.78 -9.72 19.66
CA GLN A 309 -2.48 -9.67 20.32
C GLN A 309 -1.74 -8.37 19.97
N THR A 310 -0.97 -7.86 20.92
CA THR A 310 0.03 -6.81 20.71
C THR A 310 1.33 -7.37 20.14
N THR A 311 2.21 -6.52 19.60
CA THR A 311 3.54 -6.93 19.15
C THR A 311 4.36 -7.60 20.26
N ALA A 312 4.28 -7.09 21.50
CA ALA A 312 4.97 -7.69 22.64
C ALA A 312 4.46 -9.10 22.96
N GLN A 313 3.15 -9.32 22.94
CA GLN A 313 2.54 -10.64 23.16
C GLN A 313 2.93 -11.62 22.05
N TRP A 314 2.87 -11.20 20.79
CA TRP A 314 3.28 -12.05 19.67
C TRP A 314 4.76 -12.47 19.78
N LEU A 315 5.66 -11.55 20.10
CA LEU A 315 7.08 -11.85 20.29
C LEU A 315 7.29 -12.82 21.46
N ALA A 316 6.59 -12.64 22.57
CA ALA A 316 6.66 -13.54 23.72
C ALA A 316 6.20 -14.97 23.36
N ASP A 317 5.11 -15.10 22.60
CA ASP A 317 4.50 -16.39 22.25
C ASP A 317 5.20 -17.12 21.11
N SER A 318 5.78 -16.37 20.16
CA SER A 318 6.24 -16.91 18.88
C SER A 318 7.67 -16.54 18.51
N GLY A 319 8.31 -15.61 19.22
CA GLY A 319 9.65 -15.13 18.92
C GLY A 319 10.65 -16.27 18.74
N THR A 320 10.80 -17.13 19.77
CA THR A 320 11.72 -18.27 19.72
C THR A 320 11.44 -19.24 18.56
N ARG A 321 10.16 -19.54 18.29
CA ARG A 321 9.76 -20.43 17.17
C ARG A 321 9.96 -19.79 15.80
N SER A 322 10.14 -18.47 15.75
CA SER A 322 10.40 -17.69 14.56
C SER A 322 11.85 -17.19 14.51
N GLY A 323 12.76 -17.71 15.34
CA GLY A 323 14.17 -17.28 15.36
C GLY A 323 14.37 -15.81 15.75
N LEU A 324 13.36 -15.19 16.35
CA LEU A 324 13.37 -13.80 16.81
C LEU A 324 13.52 -13.73 18.33
N PRO A 325 14.12 -12.64 18.85
CA PRO A 325 14.04 -12.33 20.27
C PRO A 325 12.58 -12.24 20.76
N THR A 326 12.34 -12.58 22.03
CA THR A 326 10.98 -12.65 22.62
C THR A 326 10.47 -11.31 23.16
N THR A 327 11.24 -10.23 23.01
CA THR A 327 10.88 -8.88 23.48
C THR A 327 11.25 -7.84 22.44
N VAL A 328 10.54 -6.71 22.42
CA VAL A 328 10.82 -5.60 21.49
C VAL A 328 12.26 -5.08 21.67
N ALA A 329 12.73 -4.93 22.90
CA ALA A 329 14.11 -4.52 23.18
C ALA A 329 15.14 -5.55 22.68
N GLY A 330 14.84 -6.85 22.79
CA GLY A 330 15.68 -7.90 22.22
C GLY A 330 15.74 -7.82 20.70
N VAL A 331 14.61 -7.57 20.04
CA VAL A 331 14.53 -7.40 18.58
C VAL A 331 15.33 -6.17 18.15
N GLN A 332 15.23 -5.03 18.86
CA GLN A 332 16.06 -3.84 18.60
C GLN A 332 17.55 -4.16 18.61
N GLN A 333 18.04 -4.85 19.65
CA GLN A 333 19.46 -5.19 19.76
C GLN A 333 19.92 -6.15 18.65
N ASP A 334 19.10 -7.14 18.30
CA ASP A 334 19.44 -8.07 17.21
C ASP A 334 19.37 -7.42 15.83
N TRP A 335 18.43 -6.50 15.62
CA TRP A 335 18.31 -5.67 14.44
C TRP A 335 19.56 -4.81 14.22
N GLU A 336 20.04 -4.11 15.26
CA GLU A 336 21.27 -3.29 15.17
C GLU A 336 22.49 -4.13 14.81
N ARG A 337 22.65 -5.31 15.42
CA ARG A 337 23.71 -6.26 15.05
C ARG A 337 23.58 -6.72 13.61
N TRP A 338 22.38 -7.11 13.19
CA TRP A 338 22.13 -7.55 11.81
C TRP A 338 22.46 -6.46 10.79
N LEU A 339 22.09 -5.20 11.08
CA LEU A 339 22.44 -4.06 10.23
C LEU A 339 23.94 -3.81 10.19
N ALA A 340 24.63 -3.89 11.33
CA ALA A 340 26.08 -3.77 11.40
C ALA A 340 26.78 -4.85 10.57
N GLU A 341 26.34 -6.11 10.66
CA GLU A 341 26.85 -7.23 9.86
C GLU A 341 26.55 -7.04 8.36
N ARG A 342 25.31 -6.70 8.02
CA ARG A 342 24.83 -6.54 6.63
C ARG A 342 25.52 -5.40 5.90
N PHE A 343 25.77 -4.30 6.61
CA PHE A 343 26.30 -3.07 6.02
C PHE A 343 27.74 -2.76 6.41
N ALA A 344 28.41 -3.66 7.13
CA ALA A 344 29.85 -3.61 7.36
C ALA A 344 30.57 -3.28 6.05
N ALA A 345 31.53 -2.36 6.12
CA ALA A 345 32.41 -2.11 4.99
C ALA A 345 33.09 -3.44 4.66
N ARG A 346 32.87 -3.95 3.44
CA ARG A 346 33.76 -4.98 2.91
C ARG A 346 35.11 -4.28 2.74
N GLY A 347 36.07 -4.67 3.58
CA GLY A 347 37.44 -4.17 3.50
C GLY A 347 38.09 -4.46 2.17
#